data_AF-A0A846BMF3-F1
#
_entry.id   AF-A0A846BMF3-F1
#
_cell.length_a   1.000
_cell.length_b   1.000
_cell.length_c   1.000
_cell.angle_alpha   90.00
_cell.angle_beta   90.00
_cell.angle_gamma   90.00
#
_symmetry.space_group_name_H-M   'P 1'
#
loop_
_entity.id
_entity.type
_entity.pdbx_description
1 polymer ?
#
loop_
_entity_poly.entity_id
_entity_poly.type
_entity_poly.pdbx_seq_one_letter_code
_entity_poly.pdbx_strand_id
1 'polypeptide(L)'
;MNTRWYEQVCLDGLSDIARLIATVDALKVEIPRTQSNGYDMLALAISEENWKHNINALAAFLKELLPRLSDDTSGWGEDKVMLNSEWRLWVGGVKCFVLTFAPFYQPHHPRYSPTDSAYVVFQFESAFERNGVSTMSPETLGQLSQSVMANFENAGRWYFSEITHQSPEALRIIKPLFPGDPPVAWWSESSLQSDGGC
;
A
#
# COMPACT_ATOMS: atom_id res chain seq x y z
N MET A 1 -1.89 26.10 15.96
CA MET A 1 -2.20 24.64 16.00
C MET A 1 -0.91 23.90 16.32
N ASN A 2 -0.97 22.92 17.20
CA ASN A 2 0.12 22.42 18.05
C ASN A 2 0.97 21.36 17.31
N THR A 3 2.07 21.75 16.66
CA THR A 3 2.96 20.84 15.88
C THR A 3 3.62 19.75 16.72
N ARG A 4 3.81 19.99 18.03
CA ARG A 4 4.43 19.01 18.95
C ARG A 4 3.63 17.71 19.15
N TRP A 5 2.31 17.74 18.98
CA TRP A 5 1.49 16.54 19.16
C TRP A 5 1.60 15.58 17.96
N TYR A 6 1.65 16.11 16.74
CA TYR A 6 1.83 15.31 15.53
C TYR A 6 3.21 14.64 15.46
N GLU A 7 4.26 15.35 15.89
CA GLU A 7 5.62 14.80 15.92
C GLU A 7 5.75 13.62 16.89
N GLN A 8 5.15 13.72 18.08
CA GLN A 8 5.22 12.66 19.08
C GLN A 8 4.44 11.40 18.64
N VAL A 9 3.24 11.54 18.11
CA VAL A 9 2.41 10.42 17.62
C VAL A 9 3.09 9.68 16.46
N CYS A 10 3.69 10.41 15.51
CA CYS A 10 4.44 9.80 14.41
C CYS A 10 5.67 9.01 14.91
N LEU A 11 6.38 9.53 15.92
CA LEU A 11 7.57 8.86 16.46
C LEU A 11 7.21 7.62 17.29
N ASP A 12 6.16 7.70 18.10
CA ASP A 12 5.68 6.57 18.91
C ASP A 12 5.12 5.46 17.99
N GLY A 13 4.30 5.81 17.00
CA GLY A 13 3.77 4.87 16.00
C GLY A 13 4.87 4.18 15.18
N LEU A 14 5.94 4.88 14.78
CA LEU A 14 7.06 4.27 14.07
C LEU A 14 7.92 3.36 14.97
N SER A 15 8.03 3.68 16.25
CA SER A 15 8.72 2.83 17.22
C SER A 15 7.95 1.52 17.47
N ASP A 16 6.61 1.58 17.47
CA ASP A 16 5.74 0.42 17.57
C ASP A 16 5.74 -0.40 16.28
N ILE A 17 5.74 0.24 15.11
CA ILE A 17 5.94 -0.46 13.82
C ILE A 17 7.30 -1.15 13.78
N ALA A 18 8.39 -0.48 14.17
CA ALA A 18 9.72 -1.09 14.19
C ALA A 18 9.81 -2.29 15.16
N ARG A 19 9.15 -2.20 16.32
CA ARG A 19 9.04 -3.33 17.29
C ARG A 19 8.18 -4.47 16.75
N LEU A 20 7.06 -4.15 16.11
CA LEU A 20 6.16 -5.14 15.53
C LEU A 20 6.81 -5.84 14.34
N ILE A 21 7.55 -5.13 13.49
CA ILE A 21 8.30 -5.75 12.39
C ILE A 21 9.46 -6.61 12.92
N ALA A 22 10.09 -6.23 14.04
CA ALA A 22 11.09 -7.09 14.69
C ALA A 22 10.52 -8.42 15.21
N THR A 23 9.19 -8.60 15.26
CA THR A 23 8.53 -9.89 15.57
C THR A 23 8.16 -10.70 14.32
N VAL A 24 8.35 -10.15 13.12
CA VAL A 24 8.13 -10.84 11.85
C VAL A 24 9.50 -11.16 11.26
N ASP A 25 10.03 -12.35 11.59
CA ASP A 25 11.38 -12.81 11.20
C ASP A 25 11.65 -12.74 9.67
N ALA A 26 10.59 -12.69 8.86
CA ALA A 26 10.64 -12.65 7.39
C ALA A 26 10.90 -11.27 6.78
N LEU A 27 10.94 -10.19 7.57
CA LEU A 27 10.94 -8.81 7.06
C LEU A 27 12.30 -8.13 7.21
N LYS A 28 12.85 -7.67 6.08
CA LYS A 28 13.93 -6.68 6.09
C LYS A 28 13.32 -5.28 6.01
N VAL A 29 13.48 -4.51 7.08
CA VAL A 29 13.02 -3.11 7.12
C VAL A 29 14.07 -2.23 6.49
N GLU A 30 13.71 -1.57 5.40
CA GLU A 30 14.51 -0.48 4.83
C GLU A 30 13.77 0.82 5.08
N ILE A 31 14.16 1.53 6.15
CA ILE A 31 13.66 2.88 6.42
C ILE A 31 14.53 3.85 5.61
N PRO A 32 14.01 4.50 4.55
CA PRO A 32 14.79 5.52 3.86
C PRO A 32 15.05 6.66 4.84
N ARG A 33 16.33 6.93 5.13
CA ARG A 33 16.73 8.04 5.99
C ARG A 33 16.60 9.35 5.20
N THR A 34 15.48 10.04 5.32
CA THR A 34 15.42 11.48 5.02
C THR A 34 15.60 12.28 6.31
N GLN A 35 16.58 13.19 6.31
CA GLN A 35 16.92 14.01 7.46
C GLN A 35 15.83 15.05 7.72
N SER A 36 15.55 15.27 9.02
CA SER A 36 14.73 16.33 9.62
C SER A 36 13.28 16.44 9.14
N ASN A 37 12.34 16.11 10.03
CA ASN A 37 10.89 16.35 9.97
C ASN A 37 10.01 15.21 9.40
N GLY A 38 9.88 14.12 10.17
CA GLY A 38 8.86 13.08 9.93
C GLY A 38 9.10 12.25 8.67
N TYR A 39 8.78 10.97 8.72
CA TYR A 39 8.89 10.11 7.55
C TYR A 39 7.68 10.33 6.63
N ASP A 40 7.91 10.50 5.33
CA ASP A 40 6.82 10.56 4.33
C ASP A 40 6.27 9.16 4.01
N MET A 41 7.15 8.16 4.12
CA MET A 41 6.84 6.77 3.80
C MET A 41 7.73 5.79 4.57
N LEU A 42 7.24 4.56 4.72
CA LEU A 42 7.98 3.38 5.20
C LEU A 42 7.90 2.29 4.13
N ALA A 43 9.03 1.66 3.80
CA ALA A 43 9.06 0.53 2.87
C ALA A 43 9.56 -0.74 3.59
N LEU A 44 8.81 -1.84 3.44
CA LEU A 44 9.17 -3.16 3.94
C LEU A 44 9.58 -4.03 2.75
N ALA A 45 10.83 -4.47 2.74
CA ALA A 45 11.33 -5.39 1.73
C ALA A 45 11.02 -6.84 2.14
N ILE A 46 10.36 -7.56 1.25
CA ILE A 46 10.06 -8.98 1.36
C ILE A 46 11.15 -9.71 0.57
N SER A 47 12.12 -10.27 1.28
CA SER A 47 13.21 -11.05 0.68
C SER A 47 12.87 -12.53 0.54
N GLU A 48 11.96 -13.05 1.37
CA GLU A 48 11.56 -14.46 1.35
C GLU A 48 10.79 -14.84 0.08
N GLU A 49 11.25 -15.91 -0.58
CA GLU A 49 10.69 -16.39 -1.86
C GLU A 49 9.23 -16.80 -1.76
N ASN A 50 8.84 -17.39 -0.62
CA ASN A 50 7.49 -17.89 -0.39
C ASN A 50 6.41 -16.80 -0.48
N TRP A 51 6.76 -15.52 -0.29
CA TRP A 51 5.80 -14.42 -0.22
C TRP A 51 5.79 -13.52 -1.46
N LYS A 52 6.76 -13.68 -2.38
CA LYS A 52 6.99 -12.74 -3.50
C LYS A 52 6.99 -13.37 -4.88
N HIS A 53 6.70 -14.68 -5.01
CA HIS A 53 6.78 -15.41 -6.27
C HIS A 53 5.51 -15.28 -7.14
N ASN A 54 4.34 -14.99 -6.56
CA ASN A 54 3.12 -14.70 -7.29
C ASN A 54 2.17 -13.78 -6.49
N ILE A 55 1.06 -13.40 -7.13
CA ILE A 55 0.09 -12.47 -6.57
C ILE A 55 -0.66 -13.00 -5.35
N ASN A 56 -0.91 -14.32 -5.30
CA ASN A 56 -1.62 -14.98 -4.20
C ASN A 56 -0.74 -15.07 -2.95
N ALA A 57 0.54 -15.36 -3.13
CA ALA A 57 1.54 -15.33 -2.07
C ALA A 57 1.65 -13.93 -1.45
N LEU A 58 1.71 -12.88 -2.28
CA LEU A 58 1.73 -11.50 -1.78
C LEU A 58 0.42 -11.13 -1.07
N ALA A 59 -0.72 -11.59 -1.57
CA ALA A 59 -2.02 -11.38 -0.93
C ALA A 59 -2.09 -12.05 0.45
N ALA A 60 -1.66 -13.31 0.56
CA ALA A 60 -1.58 -14.03 1.82
C ALA A 60 -0.65 -13.30 2.81
N PHE A 61 0.51 -12.84 2.35
CA PHE A 61 1.43 -12.05 3.17
C PHE A 61 0.78 -10.79 3.74
N LEU A 62 0.11 -10.00 2.90
CA LEU A 62 -0.58 -8.78 3.35
C LEU A 62 -1.74 -9.07 4.30
N LYS A 63 -2.48 -10.15 4.06
CA LYS A 63 -3.55 -10.60 4.94
C LYS A 63 -3.05 -10.92 6.34
N GLU A 64 -1.84 -11.45 6.47
CA GLU A 64 -1.20 -11.68 7.76
C GLU A 64 -0.57 -10.42 8.36
N LEU A 65 0.07 -9.59 7.53
CA LEU A 65 0.85 -8.43 7.97
C LEU A 65 -0.05 -7.28 8.43
N LEU A 66 -1.01 -6.87 7.59
CA LEU A 66 -1.74 -5.63 7.76
C LEU A 66 -2.62 -5.59 9.03
N PRO A 67 -3.32 -6.66 9.45
CA PRO A 67 -4.04 -6.65 10.72
C PRO A 67 -3.10 -6.47 11.93
N ARG A 68 -1.87 -6.99 11.87
CA ARG A 68 -0.92 -6.85 12.99
C ARG A 68 -0.44 -5.41 13.16
N LEU A 69 -0.38 -4.65 12.06
CA LEU A 69 -0.01 -3.24 12.04
C LEU A 69 -1.19 -2.31 12.31
N SER A 70 -2.42 -2.78 12.14
CA SER A 70 -3.61 -1.92 12.22
C SER A 70 -3.96 -1.56 13.66
N ASP A 71 -4.36 -0.31 13.88
CA ASP A 71 -4.92 0.16 15.16
C ASP A 71 -6.30 -0.45 15.44
N ASP A 72 -7.05 -0.80 14.38
CA ASP A 72 -8.36 -1.47 14.47
C ASP A 72 -8.37 -2.72 13.62
N THR A 73 -8.59 -3.87 14.26
CA THR A 73 -8.69 -5.18 13.61
C THR A 73 -10.13 -5.70 13.48
N SER A 74 -11.13 -4.89 13.80
CA SER A 74 -12.54 -5.29 13.80
C SER A 74 -13.04 -5.60 12.40
N GLY A 75 -13.51 -6.84 12.19
CA GLY A 75 -14.10 -7.30 10.93
C GLY A 75 -13.10 -7.40 9.76
N TRP A 76 -11.81 -7.56 10.07
CA TRP A 76 -10.82 -7.87 9.03
C TRP A 76 -11.13 -9.18 8.32
N GLY A 77 -10.91 -9.20 7.01
CA GLY A 77 -11.26 -10.34 6.16
C GLY A 77 -12.73 -10.37 5.72
N GLU A 78 -13.58 -9.50 6.27
CA GLU A 78 -14.98 -9.39 5.83
C GLU A 78 -15.12 -8.39 4.70
N ASP A 79 -15.75 -8.83 3.59
CA ASP A 79 -16.05 -7.96 2.45
C ASP A 79 -16.83 -6.71 2.86
N LYS A 80 -17.77 -6.83 3.81
CA LYS A 80 -18.57 -5.69 4.29
C LYS A 80 -17.71 -4.56 4.87
N VAL A 81 -16.57 -4.90 5.47
CA VAL A 81 -15.65 -3.95 6.10
C VAL A 81 -14.64 -3.45 5.08
N MET A 82 -14.01 -4.37 4.34
CA MET A 82 -12.96 -4.03 3.38
C MET A 82 -13.51 -3.30 2.15
N LEU A 83 -14.77 -3.59 1.80
CA LEU A 83 -15.48 -2.91 0.72
C LEU A 83 -16.21 -1.62 1.17
N ASN A 84 -16.00 -1.16 2.41
CA ASN A 84 -16.52 0.13 2.85
C ASN A 84 -15.67 1.28 2.28
N SER A 85 -16.29 2.26 1.60
CA SER A 85 -15.61 3.43 1.03
C SER A 85 -14.83 4.25 2.06
N GLU A 86 -15.20 4.16 3.33
CA GLU A 86 -14.56 4.85 4.46
C GLU A 86 -13.44 4.02 5.11
N TRP A 87 -13.26 2.76 4.71
CA TRP A 87 -12.19 1.92 5.25
C TRP A 87 -10.83 2.51 4.93
N ARG A 88 -9.97 2.63 5.95
CA ARG A 88 -8.59 3.12 5.85
C ARG A 88 -7.72 2.30 6.79
N LEU A 89 -6.46 2.11 6.41
CA LEU A 89 -5.47 1.58 7.33
C LEU A 89 -4.98 2.68 8.27
N TRP A 90 -5.07 2.44 9.57
CA TRP A 90 -4.52 3.28 10.62
C TRP A 90 -3.40 2.54 11.33
N VAL A 91 -2.26 3.19 11.51
CA VAL A 91 -1.10 2.64 12.19
C VAL A 91 -0.54 3.68 13.15
N GLY A 92 -0.56 3.39 14.45
CA GLY A 92 -0.08 4.31 15.49
C GLY A 92 -0.82 5.64 15.49
N GLY A 93 -2.13 5.64 15.22
CA GLY A 93 -2.97 6.83 15.11
C GLY A 93 -2.80 7.62 13.80
N VAL A 94 -2.05 7.10 12.83
CA VAL A 94 -1.79 7.77 11.55
C VAL A 94 -2.40 6.97 10.40
N LYS A 95 -3.16 7.66 9.55
CA LYS A 95 -3.71 7.07 8.33
C LYS A 95 -2.61 6.80 7.30
N CYS A 96 -2.64 5.61 6.72
CA CYS A 96 -1.65 5.12 5.79
C CYS A 96 -2.28 4.70 4.46
N PHE A 97 -1.64 5.09 3.37
CA PHE A 97 -1.88 4.51 2.05
C PHE A 97 -0.92 3.35 1.81
N VAL A 98 -1.44 2.19 1.45
CA VAL A 98 -0.62 1.00 1.20
C VAL A 98 -0.45 0.76 -0.29
N LEU A 99 0.81 0.60 -0.69
CA LEU A 99 1.23 0.31 -2.05
C LEU A 99 2.10 -0.95 -2.05
N THR A 100 1.89 -1.86 -2.98
CA THR A 100 2.83 -2.98 -3.19
C THR A 100 3.59 -2.88 -4.51
N PHE A 101 4.79 -3.46 -4.53
CA PHE A 101 5.60 -3.67 -5.70
C PHE A 101 6.19 -5.08 -5.67
N ALA A 102 6.26 -5.79 -6.79
CA ALA A 102 6.75 -7.16 -6.82
C ALA A 102 7.40 -7.53 -8.16
N PRO A 103 8.37 -8.47 -8.17
CA PRO A 103 9.08 -8.89 -9.38
C PRO A 103 8.23 -9.72 -10.34
N PHE A 104 7.16 -10.37 -9.87
CA PHE A 104 6.27 -11.18 -10.72
C PHE A 104 5.41 -10.34 -11.68
N TYR A 105 5.28 -9.04 -11.44
CA TYR A 105 4.63 -8.15 -12.39
C TYR A 105 5.49 -7.96 -13.64
N GLN A 106 4.85 -7.73 -14.78
CA GLN A 106 5.58 -7.45 -16.02
C GLN A 106 6.30 -6.09 -15.95
N PRO A 107 7.45 -5.87 -16.63
CA PRO A 107 8.24 -4.64 -16.52
C PRO A 107 7.51 -3.31 -16.78
N HIS A 108 6.50 -3.33 -17.66
CA HIS A 108 5.63 -2.18 -17.97
C HIS A 108 4.49 -1.95 -16.96
N HIS A 109 4.34 -2.84 -15.98
CA HIS A 109 3.30 -2.75 -14.95
C HIS A 109 3.70 -1.71 -13.88
N PRO A 110 2.77 -0.88 -13.38
CA PRO A 110 3.07 0.18 -12.41
C PRO A 110 3.55 -0.33 -11.05
N ARG A 111 3.26 -1.61 -10.72
CA ARG A 111 3.72 -2.30 -9.50
C ARG A 111 4.96 -3.16 -9.71
N TYR A 112 5.62 -3.07 -10.86
CA TYR A 112 6.84 -3.84 -11.10
C TYR A 112 7.97 -3.40 -10.18
N SER A 113 8.60 -4.37 -9.50
CA SER A 113 9.87 -4.20 -8.81
C SER A 113 11.01 -4.67 -9.74
N PRO A 114 12.00 -3.82 -10.07
CA PRO A 114 13.16 -4.23 -10.88
C PRO A 114 14.19 -5.06 -10.08
N THR A 115 13.92 -5.36 -8.82
CA THR A 115 14.78 -6.14 -7.93
C THR A 115 14.11 -7.47 -7.62
N ASP A 116 14.87 -8.45 -7.15
CA ASP A 116 14.32 -9.74 -6.70
C ASP A 116 13.46 -9.63 -5.43
N SER A 117 13.23 -8.43 -4.87
CA SER A 117 12.40 -8.22 -3.69
C SER A 117 11.04 -7.65 -4.04
N ALA A 118 10.02 -8.08 -3.30
CA ALA A 118 8.75 -7.35 -3.23
C ALA A 118 8.82 -6.30 -2.13
N TYR A 119 8.00 -5.25 -2.23
CA TYR A 119 7.94 -4.16 -1.27
C TYR A 119 6.49 -3.88 -0.88
N VAL A 120 6.28 -3.65 0.42
CA VAL A 120 5.07 -3.02 0.95
C VAL A 120 5.44 -1.62 1.42
N VAL A 121 4.85 -0.61 0.78
CA VAL A 121 5.11 0.80 1.05
C VAL A 121 3.90 1.40 1.75
N PHE A 122 4.12 1.96 2.92
CA PHE A 122 3.16 2.72 3.71
C PHE A 122 3.48 4.19 3.51
N GLN A 123 2.59 4.90 2.82
CA GLN A 123 2.70 6.34 2.62
C GLN A 123 1.74 7.05 3.59
N PHE A 124 2.27 7.88 4.47
CA PHE A 124 1.46 8.51 5.52
C PHE A 124 0.67 9.70 4.97
N GLU A 125 -0.58 9.87 5.40
CA GLU A 125 -1.43 11.00 4.95
C GLU A 125 -0.79 12.36 5.25
N SER A 126 -0.03 12.46 6.35
CA SER A 126 0.69 13.68 6.72
C SER A 126 1.66 14.17 5.63
N ALA A 127 2.18 13.27 4.78
CA ALA A 127 3.02 13.65 3.64
C ALA A 127 2.20 14.41 2.57
N PHE A 128 0.96 13.97 2.32
CA PHE A 128 0.06 14.65 1.37
C PHE A 128 -0.36 16.02 1.89
N GLU A 129 -0.63 16.13 3.18
CA GLU A 129 -0.96 17.41 3.83
C GLU A 129 0.21 18.40 3.75
N ARG A 130 1.43 17.96 4.07
CA ARG A 130 2.65 18.79 3.98
C ARG A 130 2.89 19.31 2.55
N ASN A 131 2.57 18.51 1.55
CA ASN A 131 2.72 18.86 0.14
C ASN A 131 1.47 19.56 -0.44
N GLY A 132 0.50 19.93 0.39
CA GLY A 132 -0.69 20.68 -0.01
C GLY A 132 -1.70 19.89 -0.84
N VAL A 133 -1.48 18.59 -1.08
CA VAL A 133 -2.37 17.74 -1.89
C VAL A 133 -3.76 17.66 -1.27
N SER A 134 -3.84 17.52 0.05
CA SER A 134 -5.11 17.44 0.79
C SER A 134 -5.91 18.75 0.75
N THR A 135 -5.29 19.87 0.37
CA THR A 135 -5.93 21.19 0.27
C THR A 135 -6.25 21.61 -1.17
N MET A 136 -5.89 20.79 -2.16
CA MET A 136 -6.16 21.09 -3.56
C MET A 136 -7.65 21.03 -3.86
N SER A 137 -8.12 21.87 -4.78
CA SER A 137 -9.48 21.79 -5.29
C SER A 137 -9.66 20.47 -6.08
N PRO A 138 -10.91 19.95 -6.20
CA PRO A 138 -11.19 18.78 -7.02
C PRO A 138 -10.70 18.93 -8.47
N GLU A 139 -10.76 20.14 -9.02
CA GLU A 139 -10.26 20.43 -10.37
C GLU A 139 -8.73 20.25 -10.46
N THR A 140 -7.97 20.81 -9.52
CA THR A 140 -6.51 20.69 -9.49
C THR A 140 -6.07 19.24 -9.26
N LEU A 141 -6.77 18.49 -8.40
CA LEU A 141 -6.54 17.05 -8.23
C LEU A 141 -6.83 16.26 -9.50
N GLY A 142 -7.87 16.63 -10.25
CA GLY A 142 -8.18 16.06 -11.56
C GLY A 142 -7.08 16.30 -12.58
N GLN A 143 -6.57 17.54 -12.67
CA GLN A 143 -5.46 17.90 -13.56
C GLN A 143 -4.17 17.16 -13.18
N LEU A 144 -3.85 17.08 -11.89
CA LEU A 144 -2.70 16.31 -11.41
C LEU A 144 -2.83 14.83 -11.78
N SER A 145 -4.01 14.24 -11.59
CA SER A 145 -4.28 12.84 -11.95
C SER A 145 -4.10 12.60 -13.46
N GLN A 146 -4.63 13.50 -14.30
CA GLN A 146 -4.44 13.43 -15.75
C GLN A 146 -2.98 13.58 -16.17
N SER A 147 -2.21 14.44 -15.50
CA SER A 147 -0.78 14.58 -15.76
C SER A 147 -0.02 13.29 -15.41
N VAL A 148 -0.35 12.66 -14.28
CA VAL A 148 0.23 11.36 -13.91
C VAL A 148 -0.13 10.31 -14.96
N MET A 149 -1.39 10.23 -15.39
CA MET A 149 -1.83 9.32 -16.46
C MET A 149 -1.02 9.48 -17.74
N ALA A 150 -0.92 10.71 -18.25
CA ALA A 150 -0.18 11.00 -19.46
C ALA A 150 1.30 10.61 -19.34
N ASN A 151 1.91 10.76 -18.16
CA ASN A 151 3.29 10.36 -17.94
C ASN A 151 3.48 8.83 -18.01
N PHE A 152 2.52 8.04 -17.52
CA PHE A 152 2.55 6.58 -17.66
C PHE A 152 2.40 6.17 -19.12
N GLU A 153 1.45 6.75 -19.85
CA GLU A 153 1.21 6.49 -21.27
C GLU A 153 2.44 6.85 -22.12
N ASN A 154 3.02 8.03 -21.91
CA ASN A 154 4.23 8.48 -22.61
C ASN A 154 5.45 7.60 -22.33
N ALA A 155 5.50 6.94 -21.17
CA ALA A 155 6.55 5.99 -20.81
C ALA A 155 6.28 4.56 -21.31
N GLY A 156 5.18 4.32 -22.05
CA GLY A 156 4.77 2.99 -22.51
C GLY A 156 4.37 2.05 -21.37
N ARG A 157 3.97 2.61 -20.22
CA ARG A 157 3.56 1.86 -19.04
C ARG A 157 2.04 1.76 -18.94
N TRP A 158 1.56 0.69 -18.34
CA TRP A 158 0.13 0.54 -18.09
C TRP A 158 -0.35 1.50 -17.00
N TYR A 159 -1.55 2.02 -17.19
CA TYR A 159 -2.27 2.79 -16.18
C TYR A 159 -3.62 2.14 -15.90
N PHE A 160 -3.85 1.77 -14.64
CA PHE A 160 -5.06 1.07 -14.20
C PHE A 160 -6.09 2.09 -13.72
N SER A 161 -6.64 2.90 -14.63
CA SER A 161 -7.52 4.03 -14.28
C SER A 161 -8.73 3.59 -13.48
N GLU A 162 -9.41 2.53 -13.91
CA GLU A 162 -10.60 2.00 -13.25
C GLU A 162 -10.35 1.68 -11.77
N ILE A 163 -9.25 0.99 -11.46
CA ILE A 163 -8.91 0.59 -10.09
C ILE A 163 -8.28 1.76 -9.31
N THR A 164 -7.61 2.70 -9.97
CA THR A 164 -6.92 3.80 -9.27
C THR A 164 -7.89 4.80 -8.66
N HIS A 165 -9.08 4.94 -9.24
CA HIS A 165 -10.15 5.78 -8.72
C HIS A 165 -11.22 5.01 -7.94
N GLN A 166 -11.11 3.68 -7.85
CA GLN A 166 -12.05 2.88 -7.08
C GLN A 166 -11.96 3.22 -5.59
N SER A 167 -13.14 3.50 -5.02
CA SER A 167 -13.38 3.28 -3.60
C SER A 167 -13.94 1.87 -3.46
N PRO A 168 -13.43 1.07 -2.52
CA PRO A 168 -12.59 1.44 -1.38
C PRO A 168 -11.08 1.23 -1.59
N GLU A 169 -10.31 1.81 -0.67
CA GLU A 169 -8.84 1.78 -0.72
C GLU A 169 -8.26 0.36 -0.67
N ALA A 170 -8.94 -0.57 -0.02
CA ALA A 170 -8.54 -1.98 0.03
C ALA A 170 -8.33 -2.57 -1.38
N LEU A 171 -9.14 -2.19 -2.38
CA LEU A 171 -9.00 -2.68 -3.77
C LEU A 171 -7.74 -2.17 -4.48
N ARG A 172 -7.04 -1.19 -3.91
CA ARG A 172 -5.90 -0.51 -4.57
C ARG A 172 -4.55 -1.03 -4.12
N ILE A 173 -4.51 -1.79 -3.02
CA ILE A 173 -3.29 -2.25 -2.36
C ILE A 173 -2.51 -3.18 -3.28
N ILE A 174 -3.15 -4.26 -3.76
CA ILE A 174 -2.63 -5.13 -4.83
C ILE A 174 -3.36 -4.80 -6.13
N LYS A 175 -2.59 -4.57 -7.21
CA LYS A 175 -3.16 -4.41 -8.56
C LYS A 175 -3.23 -5.77 -9.26
N PRO A 176 -4.24 -6.03 -10.09
CA PRO A 176 -4.26 -7.27 -10.86
C PRO A 176 -3.12 -7.31 -11.88
N LEU A 177 -2.84 -8.48 -12.43
CA LEU A 177 -1.70 -8.69 -13.32
C LEU A 177 -1.87 -7.95 -14.66
N PHE A 178 -3.08 -7.89 -15.20
CA PHE A 178 -3.37 -7.26 -16.47
C PHE A 178 -4.47 -6.19 -16.35
N PRO A 179 -4.43 -5.13 -17.20
CA PRO A 179 -5.55 -4.20 -17.30
C PRO A 179 -6.85 -4.93 -17.68
N GLY A 180 -7.95 -4.64 -16.96
CA GLY A 180 -9.27 -5.24 -17.17
C GLY A 180 -9.57 -6.47 -16.31
N ASP A 181 -8.55 -7.06 -15.66
CA ASP A 181 -8.74 -8.11 -14.65
C ASP A 181 -9.49 -7.57 -13.41
N PRO A 182 -10.24 -8.42 -12.69
CA PRO A 182 -10.91 -8.02 -11.46
C PRO A 182 -9.90 -7.61 -10.37
N PRO A 183 -10.29 -6.70 -9.46
CA PRO A 183 -9.45 -6.36 -8.30
C PRO A 183 -9.11 -7.57 -7.43
N VAL A 184 -7.92 -7.55 -6.82
CA VAL A 184 -7.47 -8.61 -5.93
C VAL A 184 -8.00 -8.40 -4.52
N ALA A 185 -8.93 -9.26 -4.09
CA ALA A 185 -9.49 -9.27 -2.75
C ALA A 185 -8.51 -9.89 -1.74
N TRP A 186 -7.38 -9.23 -1.48
CA TRP A 186 -6.28 -9.76 -0.67
C TRP A 186 -6.66 -10.14 0.77
N TRP A 187 -7.78 -9.62 1.27
CA TRP A 187 -8.30 -9.91 2.61
C TRP A 187 -9.13 -11.20 2.68
N SER A 188 -9.63 -11.72 1.54
CA SER A 188 -10.51 -12.88 1.50
C SER A 188 -9.74 -14.20 1.45
N GLU A 189 -10.37 -15.30 1.84
CA GLU A 189 -9.84 -16.67 1.62
C GLU A 189 -10.05 -17.14 0.17
N SER A 190 -11.14 -16.71 -0.47
CA SER A 190 -11.51 -17.15 -1.81
C SER A 190 -10.53 -16.67 -2.89
N SER A 191 -9.81 -15.58 -2.64
CA SER A 191 -8.77 -15.04 -3.52
C SER A 191 -7.46 -15.80 -3.46
N LEU A 192 -7.24 -16.66 -2.46
CA LEU A 192 -5.98 -17.40 -2.28
C LEU A 192 -6.03 -18.81 -2.89
N GLN A 193 -7.19 -19.25 -3.39
CA GLN A 193 -7.43 -20.62 -3.85
C GLN A 193 -7.44 -20.80 -5.38
N SER A 194 -7.27 -19.73 -6.17
CA SER A 194 -7.53 -19.79 -7.62
C SER A 194 -6.41 -20.36 -8.50
N ASP A 195 -5.23 -20.70 -7.98
CA ASP A 195 -4.10 -21.23 -8.78
C ASP A 195 -3.92 -22.76 -8.69
N GLY A 196 -4.98 -23.50 -8.35
CA GLY A 196 -5.00 -24.97 -8.30
C GLY A 196 -5.50 -25.67 -9.56
N GLY A 197 -5.54 -25.00 -10.72
CA GLY A 197 -6.03 -25.58 -11.98
C GLY A 197 -4.91 -25.75 -12.99
N CYS A 198 -4.52 -27.01 -13.23
CA CYS A 198 -3.53 -27.48 -14.21
C CYS A 198 -3.65 -26.89 -15.61
#